data_AF-A0A392MMT5-F1
#
_entry.id   AF-A0A392MMT5-F1
#
_cell.length_a   1.000
_cell.length_b   1.000
_cell.length_c   1.000
_cell.angle_alpha   90.00
_cell.angle_beta   90.00
_cell.angle_gamma   90.00
#
_symmetry.space_group_name_H-M   'P 1'
#
loop_
_entity.id
_entity.type
_entity.pdbx_description
1 polymer ?
#
loop_
_entity_poly.entity_id
_entity_poly.type
_entity_poly.pdbx_seq_one_letter_code
_entity_poly.pdbx_strand_id
1 'polypeptide(L)'
;MGMRSSLPLPSWYATPFGLTSEYAHPAEILFLGFATIFGPAITGPHLITLWLWMVLRVLETVEAHSGYHFPWSPSNFFPLYGGADFHDYHHRLLYTKSGNYSSTFTYMDRIFGTDVGYRKLKALKNSEFEDDYEQKKQ
;
A
#
# COMPACT_ATOMS: atom_id res chain seq x y z
N MET A 1 -15.52 -17.44 -35.41
CA MET A 1 -15.87 -17.69 -33.99
C MET A 1 -14.95 -16.80 -33.16
N GLY A 2 -15.46 -15.64 -32.73
CA GLY A 2 -14.64 -14.58 -32.13
C GLY A 2 -14.42 -14.82 -30.65
N MET A 3 -13.17 -15.00 -30.23
CA MET A 3 -12.77 -14.74 -28.85
C MET A 3 -12.48 -13.25 -28.74
N ARG A 4 -13.43 -12.49 -28.16
CA ARG A 4 -13.13 -11.16 -27.66
C ARG A 4 -12.13 -11.35 -26.52
N SER A 5 -10.89 -10.94 -26.75
CA SER A 5 -9.93 -10.69 -25.69
C SER A 5 -10.57 -9.67 -24.74
N SER A 6 -10.86 -10.10 -23.53
CA SER A 6 -11.02 -9.19 -22.40
C SER A 6 -9.67 -8.52 -22.18
N LEU A 7 -9.44 -7.41 -22.87
CA LEU A 7 -8.31 -6.54 -22.60
C LEU A 7 -8.32 -6.25 -21.09
N PRO A 8 -7.25 -6.52 -20.35
CA PRO A 8 -7.14 -6.02 -18.98
C PRO A 8 -7.29 -4.50 -19.06
N LEU A 9 -8.08 -3.94 -18.15
CA LEU A 9 -8.22 -2.49 -18.03
C LEU A 9 -6.81 -1.89 -17.97
N PRO A 10 -6.54 -0.82 -18.72
CA PRO A 10 -5.20 -0.27 -18.78
C PRO A 10 -4.79 0.20 -17.38
N SER A 11 -3.53 -0.06 -17.02
CA SER A 11 -2.99 0.10 -15.66
C SER A 11 -3.24 1.47 -15.04
N TRP A 12 -3.38 2.52 -15.86
CA TRP A 12 -3.65 3.89 -15.41
C TRP A 12 -5.03 4.11 -14.74
N TYR A 13 -5.96 3.17 -14.84
CA TYR A 13 -7.24 3.19 -14.11
C TYR A 13 -7.17 2.46 -12.76
N ALA A 14 -6.12 1.68 -12.50
CA ALA A 14 -6.00 0.76 -11.36
C ALA A 14 -4.75 1.01 -10.50
N THR A 15 -3.82 1.85 -10.96
CA THR A 15 -2.64 2.26 -10.18
C THR A 15 -3.00 3.40 -9.24
N PRO A 16 -2.73 3.27 -7.92
CA PRO A 16 -2.99 4.35 -6.99
C PRO A 16 -2.19 5.59 -7.37
N PHE A 17 -2.79 6.76 -7.15
CA PHE A 17 -2.19 8.05 -7.40
C PHE A 17 -2.26 8.87 -6.12
N GLY A 18 -1.13 9.42 -5.70
CA GLY A 18 -1.00 10.10 -4.40
C GLY A 18 -2.05 11.20 -4.16
N LEU A 19 -2.42 11.98 -5.18
CA LEU A 19 -3.43 13.05 -5.03
C LEU A 19 -4.86 12.53 -4.90
N THR A 20 -5.14 11.29 -5.30
CA THR A 20 -6.44 10.63 -5.14
C THR A 20 -6.38 9.53 -4.07
N SER A 21 -5.36 9.53 -3.22
CA SER A 21 -5.10 8.48 -2.23
C SER A 21 -6.19 8.36 -1.16
N GLU A 22 -6.90 9.45 -0.88
CA GLU A 22 -8.04 9.50 0.05
C GLU A 22 -9.40 9.28 -0.65
N TYR A 23 -9.43 9.07 -1.98
CA TYR A 23 -10.66 8.78 -2.69
C TYR A 23 -11.07 7.33 -2.45
N ALA A 24 -11.93 7.14 -1.45
CA ALA A 24 -12.41 5.83 -1.03
C ALA A 24 -13.92 5.82 -0.85
N HIS A 25 -14.48 4.63 -0.58
CA HIS A 25 -15.90 4.50 -0.28
C HIS A 25 -16.24 5.33 0.99
N PRO A 26 -17.38 6.06 1.06
CA PRO A 26 -17.68 6.93 2.20
C PRO A 26 -17.62 6.23 3.55
N ALA A 27 -18.03 4.96 3.62
CA ALA A 27 -17.93 4.17 4.84
C ALA A 27 -16.48 3.92 5.30
N GLU A 28 -15.56 3.73 4.36
CA GLU A 28 -14.13 3.55 4.63
C GLU A 28 -13.51 4.85 5.13
N ILE A 29 -13.85 5.98 4.50
CA ILE A 29 -13.45 7.32 4.95
C ILE A 29 -13.94 7.58 6.38
N LEU A 30 -15.19 7.26 6.68
CA LEU A 30 -15.75 7.46 8.02
C LEU A 30 -15.06 6.58 9.07
N PHE A 31 -14.85 5.30 8.77
CA PHE A 31 -14.26 4.37 9.73
C PHE A 31 -12.77 4.67 9.97
N LEU A 32 -11.98 4.85 8.91
CA LEU A 32 -10.56 5.17 9.00
C LEU A 32 -10.34 6.59 9.55
N GLY A 33 -11.14 7.56 9.11
CA GLY A 33 -11.07 8.94 9.59
C GLY A 33 -11.43 9.05 11.07
N PHE A 34 -12.46 8.33 11.52
CA PHE A 34 -12.80 8.24 12.94
C PHE A 34 -11.64 7.68 13.75
N ALA A 35 -11.09 6.52 13.37
CA ALA A 35 -9.97 5.91 14.10
C ALA A 35 -8.74 6.83 14.14
N THR A 36 -8.44 7.51 13.03
CA THR A 36 -7.28 8.40 12.88
C THR A 36 -7.36 9.63 13.80
N ILE A 37 -8.56 10.16 14.03
CA ILE A 37 -8.77 11.33 14.90
C ILE A 37 -9.04 10.92 16.35
N PHE A 38 -9.91 9.94 16.56
CA PHE A 38 -10.38 9.55 17.89
C PHE A 38 -9.24 8.99 18.75
N GLY A 39 -8.37 8.14 18.17
CA GLY A 39 -7.26 7.51 18.90
C GLY A 39 -6.31 8.52 19.56
N PRO A 40 -5.78 9.51 18.84
CA PRO A 40 -4.99 10.58 19.44
C PRO A 40 -5.83 11.52 20.33
N ALA A 41 -7.07 11.83 19.95
CA ALA A 41 -7.89 12.82 20.66
C ALA A 41 -8.19 12.43 22.13
N ILE A 42 -8.34 11.14 22.43
CA ILE A 42 -8.57 10.67 23.81
C ILE A 42 -7.39 10.94 24.76
N THR A 43 -6.20 11.24 24.23
CA THR A 43 -5.04 11.64 25.05
C THR A 43 -5.11 13.11 25.50
N GLY A 44 -6.11 13.87 25.04
CA GLY A 44 -6.27 15.30 25.30
C GLY A 44 -5.13 16.17 24.72
N PRO A 45 -4.67 15.95 23.47
CA PRO A 45 -3.52 16.67 22.94
C PRO A 45 -3.87 18.13 22.65
N HIS A 46 -2.85 18.99 22.61
CA HIS A 46 -3.01 20.34 22.08
C HIS A 46 -3.48 20.27 20.62
N LEU A 47 -4.30 21.23 20.18
CA LEU A 47 -4.89 21.23 18.84
C LEU A 47 -3.80 21.17 17.75
N ILE A 48 -2.67 21.87 17.94
CA ILE A 48 -1.52 21.84 17.03
C ILE A 48 -0.96 20.42 16.89
N THR A 49 -0.83 19.67 17.98
CA THR A 49 -0.34 18.28 17.95
C THR A 49 -1.28 17.39 17.15
N LEU A 50 -2.60 17.57 17.31
CA LEU A 50 -3.59 16.85 16.52
C LEU A 50 -3.51 17.20 15.03
N TRP A 51 -3.33 18.46 14.67
CA TRP A 51 -3.13 18.87 13.28
C TRP A 51 -1.84 18.30 12.67
N LEU A 52 -0.74 18.34 13.41
CA LEU A 52 0.53 17.75 12.97
C LEU A 52 0.36 16.25 12.74
N TRP A 53 -0.36 15.56 13.63
CA TRP A 53 -0.71 14.15 13.43
C TRP A 53 -1.50 13.93 12.14
N MET A 54 -2.53 14.75 11.87
CA MET A 54 -3.32 14.63 10.64
C MET A 54 -2.47 14.85 9.38
N VAL A 55 -1.58 15.86 9.38
CA VAL A 55 -0.67 16.12 8.25
C VAL A 55 0.25 14.92 8.02
N LEU A 56 0.83 14.36 9.09
CA LEU A 56 1.68 13.17 8.98
C LEU A 56 0.93 11.98 8.39
N ARG A 57 -0.31 11.73 8.83
CA ARG A 57 -1.14 10.63 8.31
C ARG A 57 -1.49 10.81 6.84
N VAL A 58 -1.83 12.02 6.41
CA VAL A 58 -2.09 12.29 4.98
C VAL A 58 -0.81 12.10 4.14
N LEU A 59 0.34 12.57 4.62
CA LEU A 59 1.60 12.37 3.91
C LEU A 59 1.97 10.90 3.78
N GLU A 60 1.72 10.10 4.81
CA GLU A 60 1.88 8.64 4.78
C GLU A 60 0.95 7.99 3.74
N THR A 61 -0.34 8.36 3.71
CA THR A 61 -1.29 7.86 2.71
C THR A 61 -0.83 8.20 1.29
N VAL A 62 -0.40 9.45 1.06
CA VAL A 62 0.10 9.90 -0.25
C VAL A 62 1.35 9.12 -0.68
N GLU A 63 2.29 8.87 0.24
CA GLU A 63 3.50 8.13 -0.05
C GLU A 63 3.18 6.68 -0.43
N ALA A 64 2.33 5.99 0.35
CA ALA A 64 1.90 4.62 0.07
C ALA A 64 1.12 4.50 -1.25
N HIS A 65 0.46 5.56 -1.71
CA HIS A 65 -0.30 5.59 -2.96
C HIS A 65 0.44 6.28 -4.11
N SER A 66 1.72 6.62 -3.92
CA SER A 66 2.48 7.34 -4.95
C SER A 66 2.88 6.44 -6.11
N GLY A 67 2.92 5.11 -5.91
CA GLY A 67 3.46 4.14 -6.84
C GLY A 67 4.99 4.21 -6.97
N TYR A 68 5.67 5.01 -6.14
CA TYR A 68 7.12 5.17 -6.14
C TYR A 68 7.71 4.74 -4.80
N HIS A 69 8.76 3.93 -4.87
CA HIS A 69 9.57 3.59 -3.72
C HIS A 69 10.78 4.52 -3.61
N PHE A 70 10.66 5.55 -2.78
CA PHE A 70 11.70 6.56 -2.61
C PHE A 70 12.89 6.04 -1.75
N PRO A 71 14.12 6.54 -1.97
CA PRO A 71 15.26 6.21 -1.11
C PRO A 71 15.06 6.58 0.36
N TRP A 72 14.27 7.62 0.63
CA TRP A 72 13.91 8.08 1.98
C TRP A 72 12.54 7.56 2.44
N SER A 73 11.95 6.59 1.74
CA SER A 73 10.66 6.02 2.17
C SER A 73 10.78 5.43 3.59
N PRO A 74 9.79 5.63 4.46
CA PRO A 74 9.78 5.02 5.79
C PRO A 74 9.93 3.49 5.75
N SER A 75 9.52 2.82 4.66
CA SER A 75 9.61 1.36 4.52
C SER A 75 11.05 0.85 4.47
N ASN A 76 12.02 1.72 4.15
CA ASN A 76 13.44 1.39 4.18
C ASN A 76 14.01 1.31 5.60
N PHE A 77 13.39 2.01 6.55
CA PHE A 77 13.91 2.16 7.91
C PHE A 77 13.04 1.45 8.95
N PHE A 78 11.74 1.35 8.71
CA PHE A 78 10.78 0.79 9.64
C PHE A 78 10.19 -0.52 9.09
N PRO A 79 10.53 -1.68 9.68
CA PRO A 79 10.12 -2.99 9.16
C PRO A 79 8.62 -3.28 9.30
N LEU A 80 7.87 -2.41 9.98
CA LEU A 80 6.44 -2.54 10.17
C LEU A 80 5.64 -1.90 9.02
N TYR A 81 6.23 -0.94 8.32
CA TYR A 81 5.57 -0.17 7.26
C TYR A 81 5.84 -0.77 5.87
N GLY A 82 4.77 -1.03 5.11
CA GLY A 82 4.85 -1.72 3.82
C GLY A 82 5.26 -0.84 2.63
N GLY A 83 5.02 0.47 2.72
CA GLY A 83 5.30 1.42 1.63
C GLY A 83 4.46 1.20 0.38
N ALA A 84 4.84 1.92 -0.69
CA ALA A 84 4.11 1.93 -1.95
C ALA A 84 3.98 0.53 -2.58
N ASP A 85 5.05 -0.26 -2.64
CA ASP A 85 5.02 -1.60 -3.25
C ASP A 85 4.02 -2.56 -2.57
N PHE A 86 3.89 -2.48 -1.24
CA PHE A 86 2.96 -3.33 -0.48
C PHE A 86 1.51 -2.88 -0.69
N HIS A 87 1.28 -1.57 -0.71
CA HIS A 87 -0.05 -0.99 -0.91
C HIS A 87 -0.52 -1.09 -2.38
N ASP A 88 0.40 -1.01 -3.33
CA ASP A 88 0.14 -1.26 -4.74
C ASP A 88 -0.35 -2.69 -4.94
N TYR A 89 0.24 -3.67 -4.25
CA TYR A 89 -0.23 -5.05 -4.30
C TYR A 89 -1.68 -5.21 -3.81
N HIS A 90 -2.03 -4.50 -2.73
CA HIS A 90 -3.41 -4.46 -2.22
C HIS A 90 -4.39 -3.96 -3.30
N HIS A 91 -4.04 -2.90 -4.04
CA HIS A 91 -4.87 -2.34 -5.12
C HIS A 91 -4.80 -3.12 -6.44
N ARG A 92 -3.71 -3.83 -6.72
CA ARG A 92 -3.49 -4.54 -7.99
C ARG A 92 -4.48 -5.67 -8.26
N LEU A 93 -5.19 -6.12 -7.23
CA LEU A 93 -5.95 -7.38 -7.23
C LEU A 93 -7.39 -7.22 -6.75
N LEU A 94 -7.99 -6.03 -6.90
CA LEU A 94 -9.39 -5.71 -6.53
C LEU A 94 -10.43 -6.74 -7.01
N TYR A 95 -10.12 -7.60 -7.98
CA TYR A 95 -11.08 -8.52 -8.61
C TYR A 95 -10.79 -10.03 -8.50
N THR A 96 -9.65 -10.50 -7.96
CA THR A 96 -9.38 -11.96 -7.89
C THR A 96 -8.77 -12.49 -6.60
N LYS A 97 -7.93 -11.72 -5.88
CA LYS A 97 -7.36 -12.10 -4.56
C LYS A 97 -6.95 -10.84 -3.76
N SER A 98 -7.81 -10.42 -2.82
CA SER A 98 -7.54 -9.30 -1.90
C SER A 98 -6.67 -9.74 -0.71
N GLY A 99 -5.82 -8.85 -0.19
CA GLY A 99 -4.89 -9.08 0.93
C GLY A 99 -4.13 -7.79 1.27
N ASN A 100 -3.08 -7.86 2.09
CA ASN A 100 -2.23 -6.71 2.43
C ASN A 100 -3.02 -5.49 2.96
N TYR A 101 -3.89 -5.71 3.95
CA TYR A 101 -4.82 -4.70 4.47
C TYR A 101 -4.15 -3.66 5.35
N SER A 102 -3.01 -3.97 5.96
CA SER A 102 -2.31 -3.08 6.87
C SER A 102 -1.10 -2.43 6.20
N SER A 103 -1.24 -1.14 5.87
CA SER A 103 -0.14 -0.33 5.32
C SER A 103 0.98 -0.05 6.35
N THR A 104 0.62 0.21 7.61
CA THR A 104 1.58 0.56 8.69
C THR A 104 1.92 -0.58 9.64
N PHE A 105 1.02 -1.55 9.82
CA PHE A 105 1.20 -2.66 10.75
C PHE A 105 1.17 -3.98 10.00
N THR A 106 2.05 -4.11 9.00
CA THR A 106 2.13 -5.28 8.10
C THR A 106 2.25 -6.63 8.82
N TYR A 107 2.75 -6.64 10.06
CA TYR A 107 2.76 -7.84 10.89
C TYR A 107 1.36 -8.38 11.21
N MET A 108 0.31 -7.54 11.17
CA MET A 108 -1.07 -8.01 11.29
C MET A 108 -1.45 -8.86 10.10
N ASP A 109 -1.07 -8.46 8.88
CA ASP A 109 -1.30 -9.30 7.71
C ASP A 109 -0.52 -10.62 7.78
N ARG A 110 0.64 -10.61 8.44
CA ARG A 110 1.42 -11.82 8.72
C ARG A 110 0.70 -12.76 9.69
N ILE A 111 0.10 -12.21 10.75
CA ILE A 111 -0.67 -12.98 11.76
C ILE A 111 -1.94 -13.57 11.13
N PHE A 112 -2.66 -12.77 10.36
CA PHE A 112 -3.94 -13.19 9.74
C PHE A 112 -3.77 -13.89 8.38
N GLY A 113 -2.54 -13.98 7.87
CA GLY A 113 -2.22 -14.70 6.63
C GLY A 113 -2.63 -13.98 5.34
N THR A 114 -2.92 -12.69 5.40
CA THR A 114 -3.40 -11.88 4.28
C THR A 114 -2.26 -11.32 3.40
N ASP A 115 -0.99 -11.52 3.78
CA ASP A 115 0.20 -11.12 3.01
C ASP A 115 0.81 -12.26 2.14
N VAL A 116 0.24 -13.47 2.17
CA VAL A 116 0.85 -14.67 1.57
C VAL A 116 1.09 -14.50 0.07
N GLY A 117 0.11 -13.92 -0.64
CA GLY A 117 0.20 -13.67 -2.07
C GLY A 117 1.32 -12.68 -2.42
N TYR A 118 1.44 -11.60 -1.65
CA TYR A 118 2.49 -10.60 -1.82
C TYR A 118 3.88 -11.20 -1.63
N ARG A 119 4.09 -11.98 -0.57
CA ARG A 119 5.38 -12.63 -0.32
C ARG A 119 5.78 -13.59 -1.43
N LYS A 120 4.83 -14.33 -2.01
CA LYS A 120 5.09 -15.19 -3.16
C LYS A 120 5.51 -14.38 -4.39
N LEU A 121 4.82 -13.28 -4.68
CA LEU A 121 5.17 -12.39 -5.79
C LEU A 121 6.56 -11.80 -5.60
N LYS A 122 6.88 -11.33 -4.39
CA LYS A 122 8.18 -10.74 -4.07
C LYS A 122 9.33 -11.74 -4.23
N ALA A 123 9.12 -12.99 -3.81
CA ALA A 123 10.12 -14.05 -3.99
C ALA A 123 10.40 -14.35 -5.47
N LEU A 124 9.35 -14.42 -6.32
CA LEU A 124 9.51 -14.64 -7.77
C LEU A 124 10.25 -13.49 -8.45
N LYS A 125 9.91 -12.24 -8.11
CA LYS A 125 10.59 -11.06 -8.67
C LYS A 125 12.08 -11.02 -8.30
N ASN A 126 12.42 -11.45 -7.09
CA ASN A 126 13.81 -11.52 -6.66
C ASN A 126 14.58 -12.62 -7.42
N SER A 127 13.99 -13.81 -7.62
CA SER A 127 14.66 -14.87 -8.39
C SER A 127 14.86 -14.48 -9.85
N GLU A 128 13.87 -13.86 -10.50
CA GLU A 128 14.01 -13.38 -11.88
C GLU A 128 15.12 -12.32 -12.01
N PHE A 129 15.27 -11.46 -11.00
CA PHE A 129 16.32 -10.45 -10.97
C PHE A 129 17.72 -11.06 -10.80
N GLU A 130 17.85 -12.08 -9.94
CA GLU A 130 19.09 -12.83 -9.76
C GLU A 130 19.51 -13.54 -11.06
N ASP A 131 18.57 -14.17 -11.76
CA ASP A 131 18.83 -14.85 -13.03
C ASP A 131 19.29 -13.87 -14.13
N ASP A 132 18.63 -12.71 -14.29
CA ASP A 132 19.02 -11.68 -15.27
C ASP A 132 20.39 -11.07 -14.96
N TYR A 133 20.73 -10.92 -13.66
CA TYR A 133 22.03 -10.43 -13.23
C TYR A 133 23.15 -11.41 -13.58
N GLU A 134 22.97 -12.71 -13.32
CA GLU A 134 23.95 -13.74 -13.66
C GLU A 134 24.13 -13.89 -15.18
N GLN A 135 23.05 -13.77 -15.96
CA GLN A 135 23.13 -13.80 -17.43
C GLN A 135 23.94 -12.62 -18.01
N LYS A 136 23.85 -11.43 -17.43
CA LYS A 136 24.62 -10.24 -17.89
C LYS A 136 26.11 -10.28 -17.53
N LYS A 137 26.50 -11.17 -16.62
CA LYS A 137 27.89 -11.32 -16.15
C LYS A 137 28.67 -12.36 -16.96
N GLN A 138 27.98 -13.24 -17.69
CA GLN A 138 28.54 -14.20 -18.66
C GLN A 138 28.83 -13.53 -20.00
#